data_AF-A0A0S3RT91-F1
#
_entry.id   AF-A0A0S3RT91-F1
#
_cell.length_a   1.000
_cell.length_b   1.000
_cell.length_c   1.000
_cell.angle_alpha   90.00
_cell.angle_beta   90.00
_cell.angle_gamma   90.00
#
_symmetry.space_group_name_H-M   'P 1'
#
loop_
_entity.id
_entity.type
_entity.pdbx_description
1 polymer ?
#
loop_
_entity_poly.entity_id
_entity_poly.type
_entity_poly.pdbx_seq_one_letter_code
_entity_poly.pdbx_strand_id
1 'polypeptide(L)'
;MATQTRIPSSSQDPNSNRDKIPKISSPTSTTPQGRKKLPSSLQKLKNVEDKRAETLEKELDALFRNYKKAMAEKVYVELSQCGGSRNAVIAVLLEESDLPLSKLVEEIHDRLNGKVGSGAIVLAEPEPVTYATVKTIILVEGHRVTYGLPNADANVSEDYTESCLWCWETKNLELLPQSVRGQVGVRRMCRRRIHDRIIAVSGNVLATNYIK
;
A
#
# COMPACT_ATOMS: atom_id res chain seq x y z
N MET A 1 -3.93 26.90 -44.10
CA MET A 1 -3.61 26.15 -45.33
C MET A 1 -4.77 25.22 -45.62
N ALA A 2 -5.64 25.63 -46.54
CA ALA A 2 -6.76 24.85 -47.04
C ALA A 2 -6.46 24.52 -48.50
N THR A 3 -6.54 23.24 -48.86
CA THR A 3 -6.47 22.81 -50.26
C THR A 3 -7.70 22.00 -50.55
N GLN A 4 -8.45 22.49 -51.52
CA GLN A 4 -9.66 21.93 -52.10
C GLN A 4 -9.26 21.35 -53.46
N THR A 5 -9.62 20.10 -53.77
CA THR A 5 -9.62 19.59 -55.15
C THR A 5 -10.84 18.73 -55.42
N ARG A 6 -11.23 18.75 -56.69
CA ARG A 6 -12.55 18.71 -57.33
C ARG A 6 -12.87 17.31 -57.91
N ILE A 7 -14.10 16.80 -57.66
CA ILE A 7 -15.17 16.23 -58.55
C ILE A 7 -14.81 15.28 -59.76
N PRO A 8 -15.78 14.67 -60.51
CA PRO A 8 -16.59 13.43 -60.37
C PRO A 8 -16.32 12.35 -61.46
N SER A 9 -17.04 11.21 -61.47
CA SER A 9 -17.85 10.77 -62.64
C SER A 9 -18.64 9.48 -62.37
N SER A 10 -19.80 9.39 -63.04
CA SER A 10 -20.85 8.37 -62.90
C SER A 10 -20.78 7.27 -63.97
N SER A 11 -21.44 6.14 -63.71
CA SER A 11 -22.18 5.33 -64.69
C SER A 11 -23.25 4.50 -63.94
N GLN A 12 -24.54 4.84 -64.11
CA GLN A 12 -25.57 4.16 -64.94
C GLN A 12 -25.90 2.73 -64.48
N ASP A 13 -27.00 2.48 -63.74
CA ASP A 13 -28.43 2.30 -64.15
C ASP A 13 -28.79 0.78 -64.22
N PRO A 14 -30.05 0.33 -64.36
CA PRO A 14 -31.08 0.26 -63.32
C PRO A 14 -31.74 -1.15 -63.26
N ASN A 15 -32.49 -1.51 -62.21
CA ASN A 15 -33.78 -2.16 -62.52
C ASN A 15 -34.82 -2.09 -61.40
N SER A 16 -36.00 -1.71 -61.86
CA SER A 16 -37.29 -1.58 -61.23
C SER A 16 -37.89 -2.96 -60.93
N ASN A 17 -38.58 -3.11 -59.79
CA ASN A 17 -40.00 -3.45 -59.86
C ASN A 17 -40.77 -3.14 -58.57
N ARG A 18 -41.93 -2.52 -58.82
CA ARG A 18 -42.94 -2.02 -57.91
C ARG A 18 -43.96 -3.12 -57.54
N ASP A 19 -44.51 -2.94 -56.34
CA ASP A 19 -45.88 -3.20 -55.91
C ASP A 19 -46.46 -4.64 -55.99
N LYS A 20 -46.75 -5.24 -54.82
CA LYS A 20 -48.07 -5.19 -54.17
C LYS A 20 -48.15 -6.09 -52.91
N ILE A 21 -48.75 -5.51 -51.87
CA ILE A 21 -49.09 -6.09 -50.56
C ILE A 21 -50.28 -7.07 -50.72
N PRO A 22 -50.45 -8.07 -49.82
CA PRO A 22 -51.59 -7.97 -48.89
C PRO A 22 -51.20 -8.19 -47.41
N LYS A 23 -51.80 -7.36 -46.55
CA LYS A 23 -51.80 -7.47 -45.08
C LYS A 23 -52.41 -8.80 -44.64
N ILE A 24 -51.74 -9.52 -43.74
CA ILE A 24 -52.40 -10.43 -42.80
C ILE A 24 -51.84 -10.18 -41.39
N SER A 25 -52.78 -10.10 -40.47
CA SER A 25 -52.76 -9.82 -39.03
C SER A 25 -51.62 -10.41 -38.21
N SER A 26 -51.18 -9.61 -37.24
CA SER A 26 -50.42 -10.01 -36.04
C SER A 26 -51.06 -11.18 -35.27
N PRO A 27 -50.24 -11.98 -34.58
CA PRO A 27 -50.39 -11.98 -33.12
C PRO A 27 -49.06 -11.72 -32.41
N THR A 28 -49.14 -10.77 -31.50
CA THR A 28 -48.22 -10.52 -30.39
C THR A 28 -47.96 -11.81 -29.62
N SER A 29 -46.71 -12.27 -29.56
CA SER A 29 -46.27 -13.20 -28.52
C SER A 29 -45.01 -12.65 -27.87
N THR A 30 -45.23 -11.86 -26.83
CA THR A 30 -44.22 -11.52 -25.84
C THR A 30 -43.74 -12.81 -25.20
N THR A 31 -42.55 -13.28 -25.56
CA THR A 31 -41.89 -14.35 -24.81
C THR A 31 -41.50 -13.78 -23.44
N PRO A 32 -41.95 -14.38 -22.33
CA PRO A 32 -41.42 -13.99 -21.03
C PRO A 32 -39.96 -14.44 -21.02
N GLN A 33 -39.03 -13.50 -21.04
CA GLN A 33 -37.65 -13.76 -20.62
C GLN A 33 -37.71 -14.14 -19.14
N GLY A 34 -37.95 -15.43 -18.89
CA GLY A 34 -37.80 -16.03 -17.58
C GLY A 34 -36.33 -15.87 -17.19
N ARG A 35 -36.04 -14.92 -16.31
CA ARG A 35 -34.78 -14.89 -15.55
C ARG A 35 -34.60 -16.29 -14.97
N LYS A 36 -33.66 -17.06 -15.50
CA LYS A 36 -33.28 -18.36 -14.93
C LYS A 36 -32.85 -18.10 -13.48
N LYS A 37 -33.75 -18.36 -12.52
CA LYS A 37 -33.40 -18.31 -11.10
C LYS A 37 -32.30 -19.35 -10.88
N LEU A 38 -31.18 -18.91 -10.34
CA LEU A 38 -30.07 -19.78 -10.00
C LEU A 38 -30.59 -20.92 -9.09
N PRO A 39 -30.22 -22.19 -9.30
CA PRO A 39 -30.60 -23.31 -8.42
C PRO A 39 -30.41 -22.98 -6.94
N SER A 40 -31.32 -23.39 -6.06
CA SER A 40 -31.27 -22.99 -4.63
C SER A 40 -30.00 -23.45 -3.92
N SER A 41 -29.39 -24.55 -4.36
CA SER A 41 -28.08 -25.04 -3.91
C SER A 41 -26.95 -24.08 -4.25
N LEU A 42 -26.94 -23.56 -5.48
CA LEU A 42 -25.96 -22.56 -5.94
C LEU A 42 -26.16 -21.20 -5.27
N GLN A 43 -27.40 -20.80 -5.00
CA GLN A 43 -27.68 -19.59 -4.21
C GLN A 43 -27.18 -19.72 -2.77
N LYS A 44 -27.39 -20.89 -2.14
CA LYS A 44 -26.90 -21.16 -0.78
C LYS A 44 -25.37 -21.14 -0.73
N LEU A 45 -24.70 -21.71 -1.73
CA LEU A 45 -23.24 -21.74 -1.81
C LEU A 45 -22.65 -20.33 -1.99
N LYS A 46 -23.23 -19.54 -2.91
CA LYS A 46 -22.87 -18.14 -3.09
C LYS A 46 -23.05 -17.31 -1.81
N ASN A 47 -24.15 -17.49 -1.09
CA ASN A 47 -24.39 -16.80 0.18
C ASN A 47 -23.37 -17.18 1.27
N VAL A 48 -22.83 -18.41 1.24
CA VAL A 48 -21.79 -18.84 2.18
C VAL A 48 -20.45 -18.21 1.82
N GLU A 49 -20.10 -18.15 0.54
CA GLU A 49 -18.86 -17.52 0.06
C GLU A 49 -18.86 -16.01 0.29
N ASP A 50 -19.98 -15.33 0.05
CA ASP A 50 -20.13 -13.90 0.31
C ASP A 50 -19.95 -13.58 1.81
N LYS A 51 -20.57 -14.37 2.70
CA LYS A 51 -20.37 -14.23 4.16
C LYS A 51 -18.94 -14.52 4.59
N ARG A 52 -18.27 -15.47 3.93
CA ARG A 52 -16.86 -15.78 4.20
C ARG A 52 -15.96 -14.62 3.78
N ALA A 53 -16.17 -14.05 2.60
CA ALA A 53 -15.44 -12.88 2.13
C ALA A 53 -15.60 -11.71 3.10
N GLU A 54 -16.82 -11.40 3.52
CA GLU A 54 -17.10 -10.31 4.48
C GLU A 54 -16.39 -10.53 5.83
N THR A 55 -16.32 -11.79 6.29
CA THR A 55 -15.62 -12.12 7.55
C THR A 55 -14.11 -11.91 7.42
N LEU A 56 -13.52 -12.31 6.29
CA LEU A 56 -12.09 -12.14 6.02
C LEU A 56 -11.72 -10.66 5.83
N GLU A 57 -12.56 -9.87 5.17
CA GLU A 57 -12.38 -8.42 5.03
C GLU A 57 -12.38 -7.72 6.39
N LYS A 58 -13.34 -8.06 7.27
CA LYS A 58 -13.37 -7.55 8.66
C LYS A 58 -12.11 -7.92 9.44
N GLU A 59 -11.58 -9.12 9.21
CA GLU A 59 -10.33 -9.56 9.82
C GLU A 59 -9.15 -8.74 9.32
N LEU A 60 -9.03 -8.50 8.01
CA LEU A 60 -7.99 -7.62 7.45
C LEU A 60 -8.06 -6.24 8.09
N ASP A 61 -9.24 -5.62 8.11
CA ASP A 61 -9.42 -4.31 8.71
C ASP A 61 -8.97 -4.28 10.18
N ALA A 62 -9.24 -5.35 10.94
CA ALA A 62 -8.78 -5.48 12.32
C ALA A 62 -7.26 -5.59 12.42
N LEU A 63 -6.61 -6.34 11.53
CA LEU A 63 -5.14 -6.45 11.48
C LEU A 63 -4.48 -5.11 11.16
N PHE A 64 -5.00 -4.38 10.17
CA PHE A 64 -4.53 -3.03 9.82
C PHE A 64 -4.66 -2.07 11.02
N ARG A 65 -5.81 -2.07 11.70
CA ARG A 65 -6.00 -1.25 12.92
C ARG A 65 -5.05 -1.65 14.05
N ASN A 66 -4.86 -2.95 14.27
CA ASN A 66 -3.95 -3.45 15.31
C ASN A 66 -2.51 -3.04 15.03
N TYR A 67 -2.06 -3.10 13.78
CA TYR A 67 -0.76 -2.61 13.38
C TYR A 67 -0.61 -1.11 13.67
N LYS A 68 -1.54 -0.28 13.18
CA LYS A 68 -1.52 1.17 13.39
C LYS A 68 -1.50 1.53 14.89
N LYS A 69 -2.29 0.83 15.71
CA LYS A 69 -2.29 0.99 17.17
C LYS A 69 -0.94 0.66 17.79
N ALA A 70 -0.33 -0.46 17.41
CA ALA A 70 0.98 -0.85 17.92
C ALA A 70 2.08 0.18 17.56
N MET A 71 1.98 0.78 16.37
CA MET A 71 2.94 1.78 15.89
C MET A 71 2.77 3.17 16.52
N ALA A 72 1.59 3.49 17.05
CA ALA A 72 1.35 4.76 17.75
C ALA A 72 2.13 4.84 19.09
N GLU A 73 2.35 3.70 19.75
CA GLU A 73 3.09 3.62 21.01
C GLU A 73 4.55 3.23 20.75
N LYS A 74 5.37 4.21 20.31
CA LYS A 74 6.79 4.00 20.01
C LYS A 74 7.62 3.78 21.28
N VAL A 75 8.69 3.01 21.17
CA VAL A 75 9.68 2.87 22.24
C VAL A 75 10.36 4.22 22.46
N TYR A 76 10.24 4.76 23.67
CA TYR A 76 10.96 5.96 24.03
C TYR A 76 12.44 5.63 24.24
N VAL A 77 13.31 6.38 23.58
CA VAL A 77 14.76 6.28 23.72
C VAL A 77 15.32 7.66 24.01
N GLU A 78 16.06 7.78 25.09
CA GLU A 78 16.79 9.00 25.41
C GLU A 78 18.07 9.04 24.58
N LEU A 79 18.24 10.06 23.74
CA LEU A 79 19.35 10.14 22.78
C LEU A 79 20.73 10.25 23.45
N SER A 80 20.79 10.68 24.71
CA SER A 80 22.01 10.69 25.53
C SER A 80 22.61 9.29 25.71
N GLN A 81 21.78 8.24 25.64
CA GLN A 81 22.19 6.84 25.76
C GLN A 81 22.92 6.32 24.50
N CYS A 82 22.97 7.10 23.41
CA CYS A 82 23.65 6.75 22.17
C CYS A 82 25.17 7.01 22.20
N GLY A 83 25.74 7.44 23.34
CA GLY A 83 27.18 7.64 23.51
C GLY A 83 27.79 8.71 22.60
N GLY A 84 26.97 9.63 22.08
CA GLY A 84 27.39 10.70 21.16
C GLY A 84 27.62 10.25 19.72
N SER A 85 27.47 8.97 19.36
CA SER A 85 27.61 8.53 17.97
C SER A 85 26.45 9.02 17.12
N ARG A 86 26.76 9.69 16.00
CA ARG A 86 25.75 10.15 15.03
C ARG A 86 24.96 9.00 14.42
N ASN A 87 25.62 7.89 14.08
CA ASN A 87 24.96 6.71 13.51
C ASN A 87 23.97 6.11 14.50
N ALA A 88 24.35 5.98 15.77
CA ALA A 88 23.48 5.46 16.82
C ALA A 88 22.25 6.36 17.05
N VAL A 89 22.44 7.68 17.07
CA VAL A 89 21.33 8.63 17.23
C VAL A 89 20.37 8.55 16.03
N ILE A 90 20.90 8.52 14.80
CA ILE A 90 20.06 8.40 13.60
C ILE A 90 19.33 7.04 13.56
N ALA A 91 19.99 5.94 13.95
CA ALA A 91 19.38 4.62 14.10
C ALA A 91 18.18 4.63 15.06
N VAL A 92 18.31 5.31 16.20
CA VAL A 92 17.20 5.47 17.13
C VAL A 92 16.05 6.28 16.54
N LEU A 93 16.36 7.34 15.79
CA LEU A 93 15.33 8.21 15.21
C LEU A 93 14.63 7.60 13.99
N LEU A 94 15.30 6.72 13.24
CA LEU A 94 14.72 6.06 12.08
C LEU A 94 13.85 4.85 12.46
N GLU A 95 14.15 4.19 13.58
CA GLU A 95 13.44 2.98 14.02
C GLU A 95 11.93 3.24 14.14
N GLU A 96 11.13 2.38 13.50
CA GLU A 96 9.67 2.46 13.50
C GLU A 96 9.08 3.74 12.88
N SER A 97 9.84 4.44 12.04
CA SER A 97 9.30 5.51 11.20
C SER A 97 8.61 4.95 9.96
N ASP A 98 7.43 5.44 9.62
CA ASP A 98 6.69 5.10 8.40
C ASP A 98 6.95 6.10 7.25
N LEU A 99 7.68 7.18 7.54
CA LEU A 99 7.89 8.27 6.59
C LEU A 99 8.64 7.83 5.32
N PRO A 100 8.30 8.43 4.16
CA PRO A 100 9.15 8.43 2.97
C PRO A 100 10.56 8.94 3.28
N LEU A 101 11.57 8.44 2.57
CA LEU A 101 12.97 8.80 2.80
C LEU A 101 13.19 10.31 2.79
N SER A 102 12.63 11.02 1.81
CA SER A 102 12.72 12.49 1.73
C SER A 102 12.26 13.18 3.03
N LYS A 103 11.09 12.79 3.55
CA LYS A 103 10.52 13.31 4.80
C LYS A 103 11.24 12.83 6.05
N LEU A 104 11.72 11.60 6.05
CA LEU A 104 12.51 11.07 7.15
C LEU A 104 13.83 11.82 7.31
N VAL A 105 14.51 12.16 6.21
CA VAL A 105 15.75 12.94 6.25
C VAL A 105 15.49 14.32 6.84
N GLU A 106 14.44 15.02 6.40
CA GLU A 106 14.01 16.30 6.97
C GLU A 106 13.76 16.20 8.48
N GLU A 107 12.91 15.25 8.91
CA GLU A 107 12.57 15.08 10.32
C GLU A 107 13.78 14.78 11.19
N ILE A 108 14.63 13.84 10.76
CA ILE A 108 15.82 13.45 11.52
C ILE A 108 16.82 14.59 11.58
N HIS A 109 17.05 15.29 10.46
CA HIS A 109 17.96 16.44 10.41
C HIS A 109 17.54 17.52 11.40
N ASP A 110 16.27 17.92 11.38
CA ASP A 110 15.76 19.01 12.22
C ASP A 110 15.76 18.62 13.70
N ARG A 111 15.33 17.39 14.01
CA ARG A 111 15.33 16.87 15.38
C ARG A 111 16.74 16.75 15.94
N LEU A 112 17.69 16.25 15.15
CA LEU A 112 19.09 16.08 15.56
C LEU A 112 19.75 17.43 15.82
N ASN A 113 19.65 18.37 14.87
CA ASN A 113 20.22 19.70 15.04
C ASN A 113 19.57 20.49 16.17
N GLY A 114 18.25 20.34 16.38
CA GLY A 114 17.57 20.94 17.54
C GLY A 114 18.11 20.42 18.88
N LYS A 115 18.40 19.11 18.97
CA LYS A 115 18.94 18.51 20.19
C LYS A 115 20.40 18.92 20.44
N VAL A 116 21.23 18.97 19.41
CA VAL A 116 22.60 19.48 19.51
C VAL A 116 22.62 20.96 19.87
N GLY A 117 21.83 21.79 19.19
CA GLY A 117 21.76 23.23 19.44
C GLY A 117 21.26 23.60 20.84
N SER A 118 20.39 22.78 21.42
CA SER A 118 19.95 22.92 22.81
C SER A 118 20.95 22.39 23.86
N GLY A 119 22.02 21.71 23.44
CA GLY A 119 22.96 21.03 24.33
C GLY A 119 22.44 19.73 24.96
N ALA A 120 21.26 19.24 24.54
CA ALA A 120 20.68 18.00 25.07
C ALA A 120 21.49 16.74 24.74
N ILE A 121 22.26 16.79 23.65
CA ILE A 121 23.25 15.78 23.26
C ILE A 121 24.48 16.47 22.67
N VAL A 122 25.63 15.80 22.76
CA VAL A 122 26.87 16.19 22.09
C VAL A 122 27.26 15.05 21.15
N LEU A 123 27.48 15.38 19.87
CA LEU A 123 27.95 14.40 18.89
C LEU A 123 29.47 14.29 18.97
N ALA A 124 29.97 13.07 18.82
CA ALA A 124 31.40 12.79 18.86
C ALA A 124 32.11 13.26 17.58
N GLU A 125 31.42 13.18 16.44
CA GLU A 125 31.95 13.55 15.14
C GLU A 125 31.83 15.08 14.93
N PRO A 126 32.94 15.78 14.62
CA PRO A 126 33.00 17.24 14.64
C PRO A 126 32.30 17.91 13.46
N GLU A 127 32.06 17.19 12.36
CA GLU A 127 31.44 17.76 11.16
C GLU A 127 29.98 18.13 11.42
N PRO A 128 29.46 19.22 10.85
CA PRO A 128 28.05 19.55 10.93
C PRO A 128 27.16 18.42 10.41
N VAL A 129 25.98 18.27 11.02
CA VAL A 129 24.94 17.37 10.50
C VAL A 129 24.27 18.04 9.31
N THR A 130 24.30 17.39 8.16
CA THR A 130 23.70 17.85 6.91
C THR A 130 22.66 16.86 6.41
N TYR A 131 21.71 17.31 5.58
CA TYR A 131 20.75 16.44 4.90
C TYR A 131 21.43 15.24 4.19
N ALA A 132 22.56 15.49 3.53
CA ALA A 132 23.31 14.46 2.82
C ALA A 132 23.89 13.40 3.77
N THR A 133 24.48 13.83 4.89
CA THR A 133 25.02 12.87 5.89
C THR A 133 23.91 12.06 6.54
N VAL A 134 22.77 12.68 6.88
CA VAL A 134 21.59 11.97 7.40
C VAL A 134 21.09 10.93 6.41
N LYS A 135 20.89 11.33 5.14
CA LYS A 135 20.43 10.42 4.08
C LYS A 135 21.37 9.24 3.89
N THR A 136 22.68 9.48 3.84
CA THR A 136 23.68 8.41 3.71
C THR A 136 23.59 7.42 4.86
N ILE A 137 23.51 7.90 6.10
CA ILE A 137 23.43 7.04 7.29
C ILE A 137 22.12 6.24 7.29
N ILE A 138 20.97 6.83 6.93
CA ILE A 138 19.70 6.08 6.80
C ILE A 138 19.82 4.95 5.77
N LEU A 139 20.45 5.20 4.62
CA LEU A 139 20.60 4.18 3.58
C LEU A 139 21.59 3.06 3.97
N VAL A 140 22.64 3.41 4.73
CA VAL A 140 23.65 2.47 5.22
C VAL A 140 23.11 1.65 6.39
N GLU A 141 22.58 2.30 7.42
CA GLU A 141 22.18 1.68 8.68
C GLU A 141 20.73 1.24 8.73
N GLY A 142 19.86 1.82 7.89
CA GLY A 142 18.44 1.53 7.83
C GLY A 142 18.06 0.64 6.66
N HIS A 143 16.98 -0.13 6.83
CA HIS A 143 16.24 -0.75 5.73
C HIS A 143 14.75 -0.43 5.87
N ARG A 144 14.04 -0.40 4.75
CA ARG A 144 12.60 -0.15 4.73
C ARG A 144 11.87 -1.45 4.43
N VAL A 145 10.89 -1.78 5.27
CA VAL A 145 10.13 -3.03 5.24
C VAL A 145 8.65 -2.71 5.05
N THR A 146 7.96 -3.49 4.22
CA THR A 146 6.49 -3.45 4.11
C THR A 146 5.90 -4.52 5.02
N TYR A 147 4.95 -4.13 5.86
CA TYR A 147 4.20 -5.06 6.72
C TYR A 147 2.75 -5.25 6.28
N GLY A 148 2.35 -4.60 5.18
CA GLY A 148 1.02 -4.68 4.61
C GLY A 148 1.02 -5.40 3.28
N LEU A 149 0.23 -4.90 2.34
CA LEU A 149 0.14 -5.39 0.97
C LEU A 149 1.25 -4.77 0.12
N PRO A 150 2.16 -5.56 -0.46
CA PRO A 150 3.23 -5.03 -1.29
C PRO A 150 2.66 -4.44 -2.59
N ASN A 151 3.21 -3.30 -3.00
CA ASN A 151 2.99 -2.71 -4.32
C ASN A 151 4.25 -2.95 -5.16
N ALA A 152 4.15 -3.77 -6.21
CA ALA A 152 5.29 -4.16 -7.04
C ALA A 152 5.91 -2.99 -7.80
N ASP A 153 5.12 -1.95 -8.09
CA ASP A 153 5.53 -0.77 -8.85
C ASP A 153 5.94 0.40 -7.94
N ALA A 154 5.91 0.21 -6.62
CA ALA A 154 6.25 1.26 -5.67
C ALA A 154 7.75 1.55 -5.66
N ASN A 155 8.09 2.83 -5.63
CA ASN A 155 9.41 3.26 -5.18
C ASN A 155 9.53 2.95 -3.68
N VAL A 156 10.22 1.87 -3.34
CA VAL A 156 10.39 1.39 -1.96
C VAL A 156 10.80 2.51 -1.00
N SER A 157 11.65 3.44 -1.42
CA SER A 157 12.15 4.51 -0.53
C SER A 157 11.17 5.65 -0.30
N GLU A 158 10.20 5.87 -1.20
CA GLU A 158 9.32 7.05 -1.16
C GLU A 158 7.84 6.72 -1.07
N ASP A 159 7.42 5.48 -1.36
CA ASP A 159 6.02 5.10 -1.28
C ASP A 159 5.49 5.28 0.14
N TYR A 160 4.25 5.78 0.25
CA TYR A 160 3.56 6.03 1.51
C TYR A 160 2.16 5.41 1.51
N THR A 161 1.83 4.59 0.51
CA THR A 161 0.52 3.96 0.39
C THR A 161 0.12 3.26 1.69
N GLU A 162 -1.03 3.63 2.25
CA GLU A 162 -1.45 3.19 3.58
C GLU A 162 -1.53 1.67 3.71
N SER A 163 -1.94 0.98 2.65
CA SER A 163 -2.05 -0.48 2.65
C SER A 163 -0.70 -1.19 2.73
N CYS A 164 0.40 -0.53 2.40
CA CYS A 164 1.74 -1.13 2.39
C CYS A 164 2.37 -1.17 3.79
N LEU A 165 1.89 -0.36 4.74
CA LEU A 165 2.39 -0.31 6.12
C LEU A 165 3.92 -0.25 6.18
N TRP A 166 4.51 0.71 5.48
CA TRP A 166 5.95 0.90 5.44
C TRP A 166 6.51 1.21 6.82
N CYS A 167 7.70 0.67 7.09
CA CYS A 167 8.40 0.85 8.35
C CYS A 167 9.92 0.84 8.10
N TRP A 168 10.60 1.86 8.58
CA TRP A 168 12.04 1.89 8.69
C TRP A 168 12.49 1.12 9.92
N GLU A 169 13.55 0.36 9.75
CA GLU A 169 14.18 -0.41 10.80
C GLU A 169 15.70 -0.27 10.70
N THR A 170 16.36 -0.24 11.84
CA THR A 170 17.82 -0.31 11.90
C THR A 170 18.26 -1.73 11.56
N LYS A 171 19.22 -1.88 10.63
CA LYS A 171 19.80 -3.18 10.25
C LYS A 171 20.53 -3.82 11.43
N ASN A 172 21.32 -3.03 12.18
CA ASN A 172 22.05 -3.50 13.35
C ASN A 172 21.42 -2.99 14.66
N LEU A 173 20.82 -3.90 15.44
CA LEU A 173 20.25 -3.57 16.76
C LEU A 173 21.32 -3.10 17.76
N GLU A 174 22.60 -3.36 17.52
CA GLU A 174 23.68 -2.88 18.38
C GLU A 174 23.86 -1.36 18.34
N LEU A 175 23.32 -0.68 17.32
CA LEU A 175 23.28 0.78 17.27
C LEU A 175 22.25 1.37 18.24
N LEU A 176 21.31 0.56 18.72
CA LEU A 176 20.32 0.99 19.70
C LEU A 176 20.87 0.81 21.12
N PRO A 177 20.46 1.64 22.09
CA PRO A 177 20.83 1.45 23.49
C PRO A 177 20.44 0.06 24.01
N GLN A 178 21.32 -0.58 24.77
CA GLN A 178 21.13 -1.94 25.27
C GLN A 178 19.79 -2.12 26.03
N SER A 179 19.37 -1.06 26.74
CA SER A 179 18.11 -1.00 27.50
C SER A 179 16.85 -1.25 26.66
N VAL A 180 16.87 -0.92 25.37
CA VAL A 180 15.67 -0.97 24.50
C VAL A 180 15.70 -2.07 23.46
N ARG A 181 16.85 -2.70 23.22
CA ARG A 181 17.03 -3.74 22.18
C ARG A 181 16.00 -4.87 22.28
N GLY A 182 15.75 -5.36 23.50
CA GLY A 182 14.77 -6.43 23.72
C GLY A 182 13.35 -6.01 23.35
N GLN A 183 12.93 -4.79 23.74
CA GLN A 183 11.61 -4.26 23.44
C GLN A 183 11.42 -4.03 21.93
N VAL A 184 12.42 -3.45 21.26
CA VAL A 184 12.41 -3.27 19.80
C VAL A 184 12.33 -4.62 19.08
N GLY A 185 13.09 -5.62 19.55
CA GLY A 185 13.03 -6.98 19.01
C GLY A 185 11.64 -7.61 19.10
N VAL A 186 10.96 -7.47 20.24
CA VAL A 186 9.58 -7.94 20.42
C VAL A 186 8.63 -7.23 19.44
N ARG A 187 8.76 -5.91 19.29
CA ARG A 187 7.90 -5.13 18.38
C ARG A 187 8.09 -5.52 16.91
N ARG A 188 9.32 -5.76 16.47
CA ARG A 188 9.62 -6.35 15.14
C ARG A 188 8.94 -7.70 14.95
N MET A 189 8.99 -8.58 15.95
CA MET A 189 8.31 -9.87 15.88
C MET A 189 6.78 -9.71 15.78
N CYS A 190 6.19 -8.80 16.55
CA CYS A 190 4.76 -8.52 16.48
C CYS A 190 4.34 -8.03 15.09
N ARG A 191 5.09 -7.08 14.49
CA ARG A 191 4.83 -6.61 13.13
C ARG A 191 4.91 -7.75 12.11
N ARG A 192 5.95 -8.60 12.18
CA ARG A 192 6.07 -9.78 11.31
C ARG A 192 4.86 -10.71 11.42
N ARG A 193 4.42 -11.04 12.64
CA ARG A 193 3.23 -11.89 12.84
C ARG A 193 1.96 -11.29 12.27
N ILE A 194 1.77 -9.97 12.41
CA ILE A 194 0.62 -9.28 11.82
C ILE A 194 0.71 -9.33 10.29
N HIS A 195 1.89 -9.08 9.73
CA HIS A 195 2.13 -9.16 8.29
C HIS A 195 1.86 -10.55 7.71
N ASP A 196 2.40 -11.60 8.33
CA ASP A 196 2.18 -12.99 7.90
C ASP A 196 0.67 -13.29 7.85
N ARG A 197 -0.09 -12.76 8.82
CA ARG A 197 -1.55 -12.90 8.85
C ARG A 197 -2.24 -12.06 7.77
N ILE A 198 -1.81 -10.82 7.53
CA ILE A 198 -2.33 -9.98 6.44
C ILE A 198 -2.16 -10.69 5.10
N ILE A 199 -0.97 -11.23 4.81
CA ILE A 199 -0.70 -11.95 3.56
C ILE A 199 -1.62 -13.18 3.44
N ALA A 200 -1.71 -14.00 4.50
CA ALA A 200 -2.55 -15.19 4.49
C ALA A 200 -4.05 -14.88 4.28
N VAL A 201 -4.59 -13.89 4.99
CA VAL A 201 -6.01 -13.51 4.88
C VAL A 201 -6.29 -12.88 3.52
N SER A 202 -5.40 -12.03 3.00
CA SER A 202 -5.56 -11.40 1.69
C SER A 202 -5.58 -12.44 0.56
N GLY A 203 -4.70 -13.44 0.63
CA GLY A 203 -4.73 -14.57 -0.30
C GLY A 203 -6.08 -15.33 -0.28
N ASN A 204 -6.66 -15.51 0.91
CA ASN A 204 -7.97 -16.15 1.06
C ASN A 204 -9.13 -15.29 0.52
N VAL A 205 -9.07 -13.95 0.68
CA VAL A 205 -10.06 -13.03 0.11
C VAL A 205 -10.03 -13.12 -1.42
N LEU A 206 -8.84 -13.04 -2.02
CA LEU A 206 -8.67 -13.17 -3.46
C LEU A 206 -9.22 -14.52 -3.96
N ALA A 207 -8.84 -15.63 -3.33
CA ALA A 207 -9.34 -16.95 -3.68
C ALA A 207 -10.88 -17.06 -3.62
N THR A 208 -11.51 -16.39 -2.64
CA THR A 208 -12.97 -16.36 -2.53
C THR A 208 -13.62 -15.53 -3.64
N ASN A 209 -12.95 -14.47 -4.09
CA ASN A 209 -13.46 -13.58 -5.14
C ASN A 209 -13.27 -14.17 -6.55
N TYR A 210 -12.26 -15.01 -6.79
CA TYR A 210 -12.03 -15.67 -8.09
C TYR A 210 -13.01 -16.83 -8.39
N ILE A 211 -13.82 -17.27 -7.42
CA ILE A 211 -14.80 -18.35 -7.61
C ILE A 211 -16.17 -17.81 -8.12
N LYS A 212 -16.32 -16.48 -8.21
CA LYS A 212 -17.53 -15.78 -8.69
C LYS A 212 -17.58 -15.63 -10.20
#